data_AF-A0A1T2Y6G4-F1
#
_entry.id   AF-A0A1T2Y6G4-F1
#
_cell.length_a   1.000
_cell.length_b   1.000
_cell.length_c   1.000
_cell.angle_alpha   90.00
_cell.angle_beta   90.00
_cell.angle_gamma   90.00
#
_symmetry.space_group_name_H-M   'P 1'
#
loop_
_entity.id
_entity.type
_entity.pdbx_description
1 polymer ?
#
loop_
_entity_poly.entity_id
_entity_poly.type
_entity_poly.pdbx_seq_one_letter_code
_entity_poly.pdbx_strand_id
1 'polypeptide(L)'
;MNHAVPAGASRLVSKASRRLRTEPVPAEYPSNSRCFVHLDARLLPHWHSLFDICPALLKLDPPEGLNLFRSFMTWAYRNQPPLDWTYHLNVCRWLLASPYRVQIDDEPIEAFMAAAAACWVGADDSQAQGVVLAWQGTKVFDWKTVSADERQVLPMSPWDFAWCPLNARGEFSGWLPVP
;
A
#
# COMPACT_ATOMS: atom_id res chain seq x y z
N MET A 1 -59.30 41.36 44.25
CA MET A 1 -58.47 40.15 44.39
C MET A 1 -57.47 40.12 43.25
N ASN A 2 -56.16 40.08 43.59
CA ASN A 2 -55.02 39.53 42.82
C ASN A 2 -54.57 40.33 41.56
N HIS A 3 -53.46 41.09 41.59
CA HIS A 3 -52.03 40.73 41.43
C HIS A 3 -51.64 40.05 40.10
N ALA A 4 -50.85 40.75 39.26
CA ALA A 4 -49.44 40.40 38.91
C ALA A 4 -49.00 40.89 37.50
N VAL A 5 -47.86 41.58 37.46
CA VAL A 5 -46.91 41.80 36.33
C VAL A 5 -45.63 41.03 36.78
N PRO A 6 -44.75 40.39 35.96
CA PRO A 6 -44.19 40.84 34.66
C PRO A 6 -43.91 39.75 33.59
N ALA A 7 -43.49 40.17 32.38
CA ALA A 7 -42.84 39.32 31.37
C ALA A 7 -41.33 39.63 31.28
N GLY A 8 -40.51 38.61 31.47
CA GLY A 8 -39.04 38.69 31.58
C GLY A 8 -38.26 38.28 30.33
N ALA A 9 -37.15 39.01 30.13
CA ALA A 9 -35.77 38.56 29.89
C ALA A 9 -35.40 37.47 28.84
N SER A 10 -34.52 37.91 27.92
CA SER A 10 -33.18 37.36 27.59
C SER A 10 -32.97 36.18 26.62
N ARG A 11 -32.37 36.57 25.48
CA ARG A 11 -31.36 35.91 24.61
C ARG A 11 -30.84 34.53 25.04
N LEU A 12 -30.88 33.56 24.11
CA LEU A 12 -29.81 32.57 23.93
C LEU A 12 -29.62 32.19 22.45
N VAL A 13 -28.39 32.40 21.98
CA VAL A 13 -27.82 31.92 20.71
C VAL A 13 -27.45 30.45 20.89
N SER A 14 -28.04 29.54 20.12
CA SER A 14 -27.55 28.17 20.03
C SER A 14 -26.77 27.97 18.74
N LYS A 15 -25.44 28.03 18.88
CA LYS A 15 -24.47 27.48 17.91
C LYS A 15 -24.77 25.99 17.72
N ALA A 16 -25.34 25.62 16.57
CA ALA A 16 -25.37 24.24 16.13
C ALA A 16 -23.94 23.86 15.69
N SER A 17 -23.20 23.23 16.59
CA SER A 17 -21.90 22.62 16.29
C SER A 17 -22.07 21.61 15.16
N ARG A 18 -21.40 21.88 14.03
CA ARG A 18 -21.06 20.89 13.01
C ARG A 18 -20.43 19.70 13.72
N ARG A 19 -21.17 18.60 13.86
CA ARG A 19 -20.58 17.31 14.21
C ARG A 19 -19.66 16.93 13.05
N LEU A 20 -18.35 17.05 13.26
CA LEU A 20 -17.39 16.33 12.44
C LEU A 20 -17.78 14.86 12.52
N ARG A 21 -18.01 14.27 11.36
CA ARG A 21 -18.21 12.84 11.19
C ARG A 21 -16.86 12.19 11.53
N THR A 22 -16.66 11.84 12.78
CA THR A 22 -15.51 11.02 13.21
C THR A 22 -15.71 9.67 12.55
N GLU A 23 -14.91 9.36 11.52
CA GLU A 23 -14.82 8.00 11.02
C GLU A 23 -14.48 7.07 12.21
N PRO A 24 -15.17 5.92 12.34
CA PRO A 24 -14.86 5.00 13.43
C PRO A 24 -13.39 4.57 13.29
N VAL A 25 -12.62 4.75 14.37
CA VAL A 25 -11.27 4.22 14.48
C VAL A 25 -11.34 2.71 14.16
N PRO A 26 -10.54 2.19 13.21
CA PRO A 26 -10.54 0.77 12.91
C PRO A 26 -10.29 -0.03 14.19
N ALA A 27 -11.13 -1.06 14.42
CA ALA A 27 -10.99 -1.92 15.58
C ALA A 27 -9.55 -2.42 15.70
N GLU A 28 -8.99 -2.34 16.90
CA GLU A 28 -7.62 -2.75 17.15
C GLU A 28 -7.47 -4.23 16.79
N TYR A 29 -6.47 -4.55 15.96
CA TYR A 29 -6.24 -5.90 15.49
C TYR A 29 -5.98 -6.82 16.69
N PRO A 30 -6.69 -7.97 16.83
CA PRO A 30 -6.62 -8.81 18.02
C PRO A 30 -5.33 -9.66 18.00
N SER A 31 -4.18 -9.01 18.18
CA SER A 31 -2.86 -9.64 18.11
C SER A 31 -2.61 -10.67 19.23
N ASN A 32 -3.46 -10.67 20.27
CA ASN A 32 -3.25 -11.44 21.50
C ASN A 32 -4.36 -12.49 21.74
N SER A 33 -5.35 -12.58 20.84
CA SER A 33 -6.44 -13.53 20.97
C SER A 33 -6.00 -14.91 20.47
N ARG A 34 -6.30 -15.96 21.24
CA ARG A 34 -6.06 -17.38 20.89
C ARG A 34 -6.72 -17.85 19.58
N CYS A 35 -7.43 -16.96 18.89
CA CYS A 35 -8.08 -17.14 17.58
C CYS A 35 -7.31 -16.46 16.43
N PHE A 36 -5.98 -16.38 16.51
CA PHE A 36 -5.12 -15.93 15.40
C PHE A 36 -5.37 -16.68 14.08
N VAL A 37 -5.94 -17.88 14.17
CA VAL A 37 -6.27 -18.77 13.04
C VAL A 37 -7.59 -18.39 12.34
N HIS A 38 -8.39 -17.48 12.90
CA HIS A 38 -9.58 -16.88 12.24
C HIS A 38 -9.28 -15.51 11.61
N LEU A 39 -8.01 -15.24 11.34
CA LEU A 39 -7.59 -14.23 10.39
C LEU A 39 -8.34 -14.41 9.07
N ASP A 40 -8.58 -13.30 8.34
CA ASP A 40 -9.25 -13.37 7.05
C ASP A 40 -8.48 -14.38 6.18
N ALA A 41 -9.08 -15.55 5.94
CA ALA A 41 -8.46 -16.66 5.21
C ALA A 41 -8.03 -16.22 3.80
N ARG A 42 -8.56 -15.08 3.32
CA ARG A 42 -8.18 -14.44 2.08
C ARG A 42 -6.77 -13.84 2.10
N LEU A 43 -6.27 -13.38 3.24
CA LEU A 43 -4.93 -12.75 3.35
C LEU A 43 -3.79 -13.77 3.39
N LEU A 44 -4.06 -15.00 3.84
CA LEU A 44 -3.03 -16.02 4.03
C LEU A 44 -2.35 -16.46 2.72
N PRO A 45 -3.07 -16.68 1.60
CA PRO A 45 -2.42 -16.92 0.30
C PRO A 45 -1.52 -15.77 -0.14
N HIS A 46 -1.94 -14.52 0.07
CA HIS A 46 -1.16 -13.33 -0.31
C HIS A 46 0.07 -13.12 0.57
N TRP A 47 0.02 -13.54 1.84
CA TRP A 47 1.19 -13.61 2.70
C TRP A 47 2.20 -14.64 2.18
N HIS A 48 1.74 -15.85 1.84
CA HIS A 48 2.62 -16.90 1.35
C HIS A 48 3.27 -16.56 0.02
N SER A 49 2.55 -15.91 -0.90
CA SER A 49 3.12 -15.50 -2.19
C SER A 49 4.29 -14.52 -2.06
N LEU A 50 4.41 -13.79 -0.95
CA LEU A 50 5.56 -12.89 -0.72
C LEU A 50 6.89 -13.64 -0.69
N PHE A 51 6.89 -14.89 -0.20
CA PHE A 51 8.10 -15.69 -0.06
C PHE A 51 8.49 -16.41 -1.34
N ASP A 52 7.54 -16.64 -2.25
CA ASP A 52 7.83 -17.12 -3.60
C ASP A 52 8.57 -16.02 -4.40
N ILE A 53 8.22 -14.76 -4.18
CA ILE A 53 8.86 -13.59 -4.82
C ILE A 53 10.15 -13.19 -4.13
N CYS A 54 10.16 -13.14 -2.79
CA CYS A 54 11.30 -12.69 -2.01
C CYS A 54 11.60 -13.68 -0.86
N PRO A 55 12.32 -14.77 -1.14
CA PRO A 55 12.70 -15.75 -0.10
C PRO A 55 13.57 -15.15 1.01
N ALA A 56 14.25 -14.03 0.75
CA ALA A 56 15.07 -13.32 1.72
C ALA A 56 14.26 -12.87 2.96
N LEU A 57 12.95 -12.65 2.82
CA LEU A 57 12.07 -12.29 3.95
C LEU A 57 12.05 -13.35 5.06
N LEU A 58 12.37 -14.61 4.76
CA LEU A 58 12.49 -15.67 5.77
C LEU A 58 13.53 -15.37 6.85
N LYS A 59 14.51 -14.50 6.55
CA LYS A 59 15.58 -14.13 7.49
C LYS A 59 15.19 -12.98 8.42
N LEU A 60 14.07 -12.31 8.17
CA LEU A 60 13.66 -11.11 8.92
C LEU A 60 13.08 -11.44 10.29
N ASP A 61 12.52 -12.64 10.45
CA ASP A 61 11.90 -13.04 11.71
C ASP A 61 12.88 -13.82 12.59
N PRO A 62 12.82 -13.60 13.93
CA PRO A 62 13.57 -14.41 14.87
C PRO A 62 13.05 -15.87 14.83
N PRO A 63 13.79 -16.84 15.40
CA PRO A 63 13.48 -18.27 15.28
C PRO A 63 12.06 -18.67 15.73
N GLU A 64 11.43 -17.87 16.59
CA GLU A 64 10.05 -18.06 17.04
C GLU A 64 9.00 -17.71 15.96
N GLY A 65 9.41 -17.00 14.89
CA GLY A 65 8.84 -17.06 13.54
C GLY A 65 7.50 -16.38 13.26
N LEU A 66 7.02 -15.49 14.15
CA LEU A 66 5.66 -14.94 14.01
C LEU A 66 5.58 -13.41 14.04
N ASN A 67 6.67 -12.68 14.23
CA ASN A 67 6.58 -11.23 14.40
C ASN A 67 6.25 -10.52 13.08
N LEU A 68 6.89 -10.92 11.98
CA LEU A 68 6.67 -10.38 10.65
C LEU A 68 5.27 -10.74 10.18
N PHE A 69 4.83 -11.99 10.41
CA PHE A 69 3.47 -12.41 10.10
C PHE A 69 2.43 -11.58 10.86
N ARG A 70 2.58 -11.41 12.18
CA ARG A 70 1.67 -10.60 13.00
C ARG A 70 1.64 -9.14 12.56
N SER A 71 2.81 -8.60 12.24
CA SER A 71 2.98 -7.22 11.78
C SER A 71 2.30 -7.02 10.42
N PHE A 72 2.54 -7.93 9.47
CA PHE A 72 1.88 -7.96 8.16
C PHE A 72 0.37 -8.00 8.32
N MET A 73 -0.14 -8.93 9.13
CA MET A 73 -1.56 -9.11 9.32
C MET A 73 -2.24 -7.90 9.95
N THR A 74 -1.57 -7.26 10.91
CA THR A 74 -2.04 -6.00 11.50
C THR A 74 -2.08 -4.88 10.47
N TRP A 75 -1.04 -4.77 9.64
CA TRP A 75 -0.97 -3.76 8.58
C TRP A 75 -2.02 -4.00 7.49
N ALA A 76 -2.11 -5.22 6.96
CA ALA A 76 -3.01 -5.59 5.87
C ALA A 76 -4.48 -5.42 6.28
N TYR A 77 -4.83 -5.79 7.52
CA TYR A 77 -6.18 -5.58 8.05
C TYR A 77 -6.55 -4.09 8.13
N ARG A 78 -5.61 -3.24 8.55
CA ARG A 78 -5.84 -1.79 8.70
C ARG A 78 -5.85 -1.03 7.37
N ASN A 79 -4.96 -1.40 6.46
CA ASN A 79 -4.74 -0.64 5.22
C ASN A 79 -5.50 -1.22 4.02
N GLN A 80 -5.95 -2.47 4.10
CA GLN A 80 -6.69 -3.16 3.04
C GLN A 80 -6.03 -2.95 1.66
N PRO A 81 -4.73 -3.30 1.52
CA PRO A 81 -4.01 -3.03 0.28
C PRO A 81 -4.74 -3.69 -0.91
N PRO A 82 -4.82 -3.00 -2.07
CA PRO A 82 -5.41 -3.59 -3.27
C PRO A 82 -4.71 -4.90 -3.61
N LEU A 83 -5.48 -5.92 -3.96
CA LEU A 83 -4.99 -7.24 -4.39
C LEU A 83 -4.79 -7.27 -5.91
N ASP A 84 -4.18 -6.21 -6.43
CA ASP A 84 -3.85 -6.01 -7.84
C ASP A 84 -2.32 -5.90 -8.01
N TRP A 85 -1.87 -5.41 -9.16
CA TRP A 85 -0.45 -5.26 -9.45
C TRP A 85 0.31 -4.38 -8.44
N THR A 86 -0.38 -3.45 -7.75
CA THR A 86 0.22 -2.57 -6.73
C THR A 86 0.47 -3.26 -5.40
N TYR A 87 -0.07 -4.47 -5.19
CA TYR A 87 0.03 -5.20 -3.92
C TYR A 87 1.49 -5.33 -3.45
N HIS A 88 2.38 -5.81 -4.31
CA HIS A 88 3.79 -6.01 -4.02
C HIS A 88 4.52 -4.70 -3.66
N LEU A 89 4.17 -3.59 -4.33
CA LEU A 89 4.74 -2.28 -4.02
C LEU A 89 4.26 -1.76 -2.67
N ASN A 90 2.98 -1.95 -2.35
CA ASN A 90 2.42 -1.56 -1.06
C ASN A 90 3.00 -2.37 0.11
N VAL A 91 3.26 -3.66 -0.10
CA VAL A 91 4.00 -4.49 0.87
C VAL A 91 5.43 -4.01 1.02
N CYS A 92 6.14 -3.71 -0.07
CA CYS A 92 7.50 -3.19 -0.01
C CYS A 92 7.55 -1.84 0.74
N ARG A 93 6.64 -0.93 0.43
CA ARG A 93 6.47 0.36 1.14
C ARG A 93 6.24 0.15 2.63
N TRP A 94 5.40 -0.82 3.02
CA TRP A 94 5.21 -1.18 4.43
C TRP A 94 6.49 -1.72 5.08
N LEU A 95 7.22 -2.63 4.43
CA LEU A 95 8.47 -3.16 4.94
C LEU A 95 9.51 -2.04 5.18
N LEU A 96 9.64 -1.11 4.24
CA LEU A 96 10.54 0.03 4.34
C LEU A 96 10.12 1.05 5.43
N ALA A 97 8.83 1.12 5.75
CA ALA A 97 8.31 1.93 6.86
C ALA A 97 8.35 1.21 8.23
N SER A 98 8.67 -0.08 8.24
CA SER A 98 8.67 -0.92 9.44
C SER A 98 10.06 -0.99 10.11
N PRO A 99 10.16 -1.58 11.32
CA PRO A 99 11.45 -1.87 11.94
C PRO A 99 12.37 -2.78 11.09
N TYR A 100 11.80 -3.53 10.14
CA TYR A 100 12.56 -4.42 9.26
C TYR A 100 13.39 -3.69 8.21
N ARG A 101 13.17 -2.39 7.97
CA ARG A 101 13.85 -1.59 6.93
C ARG A 101 15.37 -1.74 6.87
N VAL A 102 16.02 -1.96 8.02
CA VAL A 102 17.48 -2.07 8.10
C VAL A 102 18.03 -3.39 7.55
N GLN A 103 17.15 -4.35 7.30
CA GLN A 103 17.43 -5.67 6.73
C GLN A 103 16.90 -5.80 5.29
N ILE A 104 16.30 -4.73 4.74
CA ILE A 104 15.83 -4.67 3.37
C ILE A 104 16.87 -3.90 2.56
N ASP A 105 17.62 -4.62 1.73
CA ASP A 105 18.54 -4.07 0.74
C ASP A 105 17.87 -3.97 -0.64
N ASP A 106 18.66 -3.67 -1.67
CA ASP A 106 18.15 -3.39 -3.01
C ASP A 106 17.51 -4.63 -3.67
N GLU A 107 18.00 -5.83 -3.38
CA GLU A 107 17.53 -7.09 -3.99
C GLU A 107 16.04 -7.39 -3.67
N PRO A 108 15.58 -7.38 -2.41
CA PRO A 108 14.16 -7.47 -2.08
C PRO A 108 13.30 -6.40 -2.74
N ILE A 109 13.80 -5.16 -2.83
CA ILE A 109 13.04 -4.05 -3.41
C ILE A 109 12.85 -4.27 -4.92
N GLU A 110 13.92 -4.65 -5.61
CA GLU A 110 13.88 -5.02 -7.02
C GLU A 110 12.97 -6.22 -7.27
N ALA A 111 13.00 -7.25 -6.41
CA ALA A 111 12.11 -8.40 -6.52
C ALA A 111 10.63 -8.03 -6.39
N PHE A 112 10.29 -7.15 -5.43
CA PHE A 112 8.92 -6.63 -5.29
C PHE A 112 8.49 -5.79 -6.49
N MET A 113 9.38 -4.94 -7.01
CA MET A 113 9.12 -4.16 -8.22
C MET A 113 8.92 -5.06 -9.43
N ALA A 114 9.76 -6.07 -9.64
CA ALA A 114 9.63 -7.02 -10.73
C ALA A 114 8.30 -7.80 -10.65
N ALA A 115 7.91 -8.27 -9.47
CA ALA A 115 6.63 -8.94 -9.29
C ALA A 115 5.44 -8.02 -9.60
N ALA A 116 5.49 -6.75 -9.16
CA ALA A 116 4.47 -5.76 -9.49
C ALA A 116 4.38 -5.51 -11.00
N ALA A 117 5.52 -5.37 -11.67
CA ALA A 117 5.58 -5.13 -13.12
C ALA A 117 5.01 -6.33 -13.89
N ALA A 118 5.38 -7.55 -13.53
CA ALA A 118 4.87 -8.78 -14.13
C ALA A 118 3.35 -8.93 -13.91
N CYS A 119 2.86 -8.64 -12.70
CA CYS A 119 1.42 -8.61 -12.43
C CYS A 119 0.70 -7.57 -13.28
N TRP A 120 1.27 -6.36 -13.44
CA TRP A 120 0.70 -5.32 -14.30
C TRP A 120 0.63 -5.79 -15.75
N VAL A 121 1.71 -6.39 -16.27
CA VAL A 121 1.76 -6.93 -17.64
C VAL A 121 0.66 -7.97 -17.88
N GLY A 122 0.43 -8.86 -16.91
CA GLY A 122 -0.60 -9.89 -17.01
C GLY A 122 -2.04 -9.42 -16.83
N ALA A 123 -2.25 -8.28 -16.15
CA ALA A 123 -3.58 -7.79 -15.78
C ALA A 123 -4.05 -6.56 -16.57
N ASP A 124 -3.14 -5.74 -17.08
CA ASP A 124 -3.48 -4.51 -17.80
C ASP A 124 -4.09 -4.81 -19.17
N ASP A 125 -5.29 -4.31 -19.40
CA ASP A 125 -6.06 -4.45 -20.65
C ASP A 125 -5.98 -3.20 -21.55
N SER A 126 -5.20 -2.21 -21.14
CA SER A 126 -5.01 -0.98 -21.88
C SER A 126 -4.14 -1.18 -23.13
N GLN A 127 -4.04 -0.11 -23.95
CA GLN A 127 -3.17 -0.08 -25.13
C GLN A 127 -1.68 0.03 -24.79
N ALA A 128 -1.32 0.25 -23.53
CA ALA A 128 0.07 0.26 -23.09
C ALA A 128 0.70 -1.13 -23.31
N GLN A 129 1.96 -1.11 -23.74
CA GLN A 129 2.72 -2.31 -24.12
C GLN A 129 3.75 -2.71 -23.07
N GLY A 130 4.10 -1.79 -22.18
CA GLY A 130 4.97 -2.08 -21.05
C GLY A 130 4.71 -1.13 -19.89
N VAL A 131 5.45 -1.34 -18.82
CA VAL A 131 5.44 -0.50 -17.62
C VAL A 131 6.87 -0.28 -17.17
N VAL A 132 7.12 0.91 -16.63
CA VAL A 132 8.31 1.16 -15.83
C VAL A 132 7.91 1.52 -14.42
N LEU A 133 8.58 0.91 -13.45
CA LEU A 133 8.49 1.22 -12.03
C LEU A 133 9.81 1.84 -11.56
N ALA A 134 9.75 2.75 -10.60
CA ALA A 134 10.93 3.38 -10.04
C ALA A 134 10.87 3.50 -8.52
N TRP A 135 12.04 3.33 -7.89
CA TRP A 135 12.28 3.57 -6.47
C TRP A 135 13.72 4.09 -6.27
N GLN A 136 13.88 5.27 -5.66
CA GLN A 136 15.19 5.90 -5.32
C GLN A 136 16.32 5.83 -6.37
N GLY A 137 15.99 5.78 -7.67
CA GLY A 137 16.95 5.71 -8.78
C GLY A 137 16.99 4.35 -9.47
N THR A 138 16.60 3.29 -8.78
CA THR A 138 16.36 1.96 -9.34
C THR A 138 15.11 2.00 -10.22
N LYS A 139 15.18 1.30 -11.35
CA LYS A 139 14.09 1.21 -12.34
C LYS A 139 13.93 -0.22 -12.79
N VAL A 140 12.69 -0.68 -12.86
CA VAL A 140 12.34 -2.00 -13.39
C VAL A 140 11.36 -1.81 -14.53
N PHE A 141 11.64 -2.46 -15.65
CA PHE A 141 10.82 -2.45 -16.85
C PHE A 141 10.22 -3.83 -17.06
N ASP A 142 8.99 -3.88 -17.57
CA ASP A 142 8.38 -5.13 -18.05
C ASP A 142 7.42 -4.87 -19.21
N TRP A 143 7.18 -5.87 -20.05
CA TRP A 143 6.53 -5.76 -21.35
C TRP A 143 5.56 -6.91 -21.63
N LYS A 144 4.45 -6.60 -22.31
CA LYS A 144 3.45 -7.60 -22.71
C LYS A 144 3.89 -8.51 -23.85
N THR A 145 4.68 -7.99 -24.79
CA THR A 145 5.03 -8.72 -26.03
C THR A 145 6.50 -8.57 -26.40
N VAL A 146 6.94 -7.37 -26.76
CA VAL A 146 8.31 -7.12 -27.22
C VAL A 146 8.86 -5.91 -26.49
N SER A 147 10.05 -6.06 -25.92
CA SER A 147 10.74 -4.96 -25.26
C SER A 147 11.22 -3.94 -26.28
N ALA A 148 10.93 -2.66 -26.03
CA ALA A 148 11.75 -1.60 -26.61
C ALA A 148 13.10 -1.56 -25.88
N ASP A 149 14.13 -1.05 -26.54
CA ASP A 149 15.49 -0.97 -25.98
C ASP A 149 15.46 -0.21 -24.64
N GLU A 150 15.81 -0.87 -23.53
CA GLU A 150 15.64 -0.40 -22.13
C GLU A 150 16.58 0.76 -21.73
N ARG A 151 17.16 1.45 -22.72
CA ARG A 151 18.26 2.41 -22.54
C ARG A 151 17.80 3.86 -22.40
N GLN A 152 16.54 4.09 -22.04
CA GLN A 152 16.05 5.45 -21.84
C GLN A 152 16.53 6.01 -20.49
N VAL A 153 17.25 7.13 -20.53
CA VAL A 153 17.60 7.87 -19.31
C VAL A 153 16.35 8.59 -18.80
N LEU A 154 15.66 7.95 -17.86
CA LEU A 154 14.46 8.51 -17.22
C LEU A 154 14.84 9.42 -16.03
N PRO A 155 14.08 10.52 -15.80
CA PRO A 155 14.28 11.40 -14.66
C PRO A 155 14.08 10.65 -13.33
N MET A 156 14.61 11.19 -12.24
CA MET A 156 14.30 10.67 -10.90
C MET A 156 12.81 10.85 -10.59
N SER A 157 12.22 9.86 -9.94
CA SER A 157 10.86 9.96 -9.41
C SER A 157 10.83 10.95 -8.23
N PRO A 158 9.81 11.83 -8.13
CA PRO A 158 9.57 12.65 -6.95
C PRO A 158 8.85 11.88 -5.82
N TRP A 159 8.34 10.67 -6.08
CA TRP A 159 7.66 9.80 -5.12
C TRP A 159 8.57 8.66 -4.64
N ASP A 160 8.17 8.00 -3.56
CA ASP A 160 8.83 6.81 -3.04
C ASP A 160 8.85 5.69 -4.07
N PHE A 161 7.66 5.28 -4.52
CA PHE A 161 7.44 4.45 -5.68
C PHE A 161 6.67 5.24 -6.72
N ALA A 162 7.12 5.16 -7.96
CA ALA A 162 6.40 5.70 -9.09
C ALA A 162 6.31 4.68 -10.22
N TRP A 163 5.36 4.92 -11.10
CA TRP A 163 5.17 4.08 -12.27
C TRP A 163 4.84 4.93 -13.49
N CYS A 164 5.03 4.37 -14.68
CA CYS A 164 4.56 4.95 -15.93
C CYS A 164 4.21 3.81 -16.90
N PRO A 165 3.01 3.79 -17.50
CA PRO A 165 2.74 2.92 -18.63
C PRO A 165 3.56 3.40 -19.83
N LEU A 166 4.04 2.45 -20.63
CA LEU A 166 4.84 2.67 -21.82
C LEU A 166 4.03 2.27 -23.06
N ASN A 167 4.10 3.10 -24.10
CA ASN A 167 3.49 2.76 -25.38
C ASN A 167 4.33 1.73 -26.16
N ALA A 168 3.88 1.35 -27.35
CA ALA A 168 4.57 0.38 -28.21
C ALA A 168 6.01 0.77 -28.60
N ARG A 169 6.41 2.04 -28.42
CA ARG A 169 7.76 2.54 -28.67
C ARG A 169 8.61 2.66 -27.40
N GLY A 170 8.04 2.37 -26.23
CA GLY A 170 8.70 2.60 -24.95
C GLY A 170 8.75 4.05 -24.51
N GLU A 171 7.90 4.90 -25.07
CA GLU A 171 7.93 6.32 -24.73
C GLU A 171 7.39 6.54 -23.32
N PHE A 172 8.26 7.05 -22.45
CA PHE A 172 7.90 7.55 -21.13
C PHE A 172 7.06 8.83 -21.22
N SER A 173 5.90 8.85 -20.54
CA SER A 173 4.95 9.98 -20.56
C SER A 173 4.94 10.81 -19.27
N GLY A 174 5.62 10.33 -18.22
CA GLY A 174 5.66 11.01 -16.93
C GLY A 174 5.45 10.02 -15.79
N TRP A 175 6.10 10.28 -14.67
CA TRP A 175 5.93 9.48 -13.46
C TRP A 175 4.52 9.72 -12.89
N LEU A 176 3.88 8.64 -12.45
CA LEU A 176 2.63 8.61 -11.72
C LEU A 176 2.88 8.05 -10.32
N PRO A 177 2.16 8.51 -9.29
CA PRO A 177 2.23 7.93 -7.96
C PRO A 177 1.63 6.53 -7.94
N VAL A 178 2.20 5.63 -7.13
CA VAL A 178 1.59 4.34 -6.82
C VAL A 178 0.54 4.54 -5.72
N PRO A 179 -0.73 4.12 -5.96
CA PRO A 179 -1.83 4.22 -5.00
C PRO A 179 -1.55 3.59 -3.62
#